data_AF-A0A2G2YT68-F1
#
_entry.id   AF-A0A2G2YT68-F1
#
_cell.length_a   1.000
_cell.length_b   1.000
_cell.length_c   1.000
_cell.angle_alpha   90.00
_cell.angle_beta   90.00
_cell.angle_gamma   90.00
#
_symmetry.space_group_name_H-M   'P 1'
#
loop_
_entity.id
_entity.type
_entity.pdbx_description
1 polymer ?
#
loop_
_entity_poly.entity_id
_entity_poly.type
_entity_poly.pdbx_seq_one_letter_code
_entity_poly.pdbx_strand_id
1 'polypeptide(L)'
;MFSEGCPPLPWDKENAYTRDAVELYYEACAGVCLSKRDILRYLLEGTAASHVDDSGNGEIGSAQSSTKGNISLADIPRWVKFNEKRTLYNVLKEPSCVVPGIPVFWVVSRNSSFYKDFKSGNWSPPELA
;
A
#
# COMPACT_ATOMS: atom_id res chain seq x y z
N MET A 1 -1.24 -15.93 8.81
CA MET A 1 -0.34 -16.08 7.65
C MET A 1 1.03 -16.58 8.07
N PHE A 2 1.65 -16.01 9.11
CA PHE A 2 3.01 -16.39 9.57
C PHE A 2 3.04 -17.02 10.98
N SER A 3 1.95 -17.66 11.40
CA SER A 3 1.81 -18.23 12.75
C SER A 3 2.59 -19.54 12.88
N GLU A 4 2.99 -19.93 14.10
CA GLU A 4 3.74 -21.20 14.35
C GLU A 4 3.01 -22.47 13.89
N GLY A 5 1.67 -22.43 13.80
CA GLY A 5 0.85 -23.53 13.29
C GLY A 5 0.54 -23.46 11.78
N CYS A 6 1.06 -22.46 11.06
CA CYS A 6 0.88 -22.38 9.61
C CYS A 6 1.91 -23.28 8.91
N PRO A 7 1.54 -23.96 7.82
CA PRO A 7 2.52 -24.69 7.01
C PRO A 7 3.57 -23.70 6.46
N PRO A 8 4.84 -24.14 6.30
CA PRO A 8 5.89 -23.28 5.77
C PRO A 8 5.52 -22.81 4.37
N LEU A 9 5.88 -21.56 4.06
CA LEU A 9 5.63 -20.99 2.75
C LEU A 9 6.55 -21.68 1.74
N PRO A 10 6.04 -22.21 0.60
CA PRO A 10 6.86 -22.99 -0.35
C PRO A 10 8.07 -22.24 -0.91
N TRP A 11 8.00 -20.92 -0.94
CA TRP A 11 9.07 -20.04 -1.41
C TRP A 11 10.05 -19.62 -0.31
N ASP A 12 9.69 -19.75 0.97
CA ASP A 12 10.51 -19.36 2.12
C ASP A 12 11.42 -20.51 2.59
N LYS A 13 12.38 -20.88 1.74
CA LYS A 13 13.29 -22.01 1.99
C LYS A 13 14.16 -21.83 3.23
N GLU A 14 14.42 -20.58 3.60
CA GLU A 14 15.26 -20.21 4.75
C GLU A 14 14.46 -20.03 6.04
N ASN A 15 13.12 -20.19 5.99
CA ASN A 15 12.21 -19.91 7.09
C ASN A 15 12.42 -18.51 7.69
N ALA A 16 12.66 -17.53 6.82
CA ALA A 16 12.94 -16.16 7.22
C ALA A 16 11.65 -15.43 7.63
N TYR A 17 10.49 -15.81 7.11
CA TYR A 17 9.21 -15.11 7.32
C TYR A 17 8.43 -15.69 8.50
N THR A 18 8.93 -15.44 9.71
CA THR A 18 8.23 -15.76 10.96
C THR A 18 7.43 -14.57 11.50
N ARG A 19 6.42 -14.82 12.35
CA ARG A 19 5.55 -13.77 12.91
C ARG A 19 6.32 -12.63 13.57
N ASP A 20 7.41 -12.94 14.26
CA ASP A 20 8.26 -12.00 14.97
C ASP A 20 9.25 -11.27 14.05
N ALA A 21 9.64 -11.87 12.93
CA ALA A 21 10.60 -11.29 11.99
C ALA A 21 9.97 -10.38 10.93
N VAL A 22 8.72 -10.62 10.56
CA VAL A 22 8.03 -9.83 9.53
C VAL A 22 7.72 -8.40 10.00
N GLU A 23 7.79 -7.48 9.05
CA GLU A 23 7.35 -6.11 9.18
C GLU A 23 6.47 -5.74 7.99
N LEU A 24 5.47 -4.91 8.23
CA LEU A 24 4.55 -4.43 7.20
C LEU A 24 4.92 -2.99 6.78
N TYR A 25 4.91 -2.74 5.48
CA TYR A 25 5.23 -1.44 4.88
C TYR A 25 4.20 -1.05 3.83
N TYR A 26 4.02 0.25 3.63
CA TYR A 26 3.35 0.80 2.45
C TYR A 26 4.26 1.83 1.78
N GLU A 27 4.01 2.07 0.49
CA GLU A 27 4.74 3.10 -0.25
C GLU A 27 4.09 4.47 -0.01
N ALA A 28 4.85 5.43 0.52
CA ALA A 28 4.37 6.79 0.68
C ALA A 28 4.41 7.52 -0.66
N CYS A 29 3.40 8.37 -0.90
CA CYS A 29 3.29 9.19 -2.11
C CYS A 29 3.30 8.36 -3.42
N ALA A 30 2.90 7.09 -3.36
CA ALA A 30 2.70 6.26 -4.54
C ALA A 30 1.47 6.76 -5.29
N GLY A 31 1.67 7.60 -6.31
CA GLY A 31 0.64 7.92 -7.29
C GLY A 31 -0.46 8.90 -6.85
N VAL A 32 -1.42 9.06 -7.76
CA VAL A 32 -2.54 10.00 -7.64
C VAL A 32 -3.69 9.30 -6.90
N CYS A 33 -4.30 10.00 -5.94
CA CYS A 33 -5.49 9.50 -5.25
C CYS A 33 -6.62 9.27 -6.26
N LEU A 34 -7.24 8.08 -6.23
CA LEU A 34 -8.37 7.78 -7.10
C LEU A 34 -9.58 8.66 -6.76
N SER A 35 -10.32 9.08 -7.78
CA SER A 35 -11.62 9.72 -7.55
C SER A 35 -12.63 8.68 -7.01
N LYS A 36 -13.69 9.14 -6.34
CA LYS A 36 -14.80 8.27 -5.92
C LYS A 36 -15.35 7.44 -7.08
N ARG A 37 -15.38 8.01 -8.29
CA ARG A 37 -15.81 7.33 -9.52
C ARG A 37 -14.88 6.21 -9.91
N ASP A 38 -13.57 6.44 -9.88
CA ASP A 38 -12.58 5.41 -10.22
C ASP A 38 -12.65 4.26 -9.22
N ILE A 39 -12.79 4.55 -7.92
CA ILE A 39 -12.97 3.53 -6.88
C ILE A 39 -14.21 2.69 -7.15
N LEU A 40 -15.36 3.32 -7.42
CA LEU A 40 -16.60 2.61 -7.73
C LEU A 40 -16.47 1.76 -9.00
N ARG A 41 -15.85 2.31 -10.05
CA ARG A 41 -15.60 1.57 -11.30
C ARG A 41 -14.80 0.30 -11.05
N TYR A 42 -13.69 0.39 -10.31
CA TYR A 42 -12.87 -0.79 -9.97
C TYR A 42 -13.62 -1.81 -9.10
N LEU A 43 -14.44 -1.36 -8.16
CA LEU A 43 -15.23 -2.25 -7.29
C LEU A 43 -16.33 -2.98 -8.06
N LEU A 44 -16.91 -2.35 -9.09
CA LEU A 44 -18.01 -2.89 -9.89
C LEU A 44 -17.54 -3.63 -11.14
N GLU A 45 -16.25 -3.58 -11.48
CA GLU A 45 -15.66 -4.26 -12.62
C GLU A 45 -15.95 -5.77 -12.57
N GLY A 46 -16.44 -6.34 -13.67
CA GLY A 46 -16.86 -7.75 -13.74
C GLY A 46 -18.22 -8.07 -13.11
N THR A 47 -18.92 -7.09 -12.56
CA THR A 47 -20.30 -7.24 -12.06
C THR A 47 -21.34 -6.72 -13.05
N ALA A 48 -22.62 -7.10 -12.88
CA ALA A 48 -23.73 -6.58 -13.69
C ALA A 48 -23.91 -5.05 -13.58
N ALA A 49 -23.35 -4.43 -12.53
CA ALA A 49 -23.40 -2.99 -12.31
C ALA A 49 -22.23 -2.23 -12.96
N SER A 50 -21.32 -2.91 -13.67
CA SER A 50 -20.19 -2.26 -14.37
C SER A 50 -20.61 -1.27 -15.48
N HIS A 51 -21.85 -1.36 -15.97
CA HIS A 51 -22.41 -0.46 -16.99
C HIS A 51 -23.12 0.78 -16.43
N VAL A 52 -23.17 0.95 -15.10
CA VAL A 52 -23.86 2.09 -14.49
C VAL A 52 -22.91 3.29 -14.50
N ASP A 53 -23.04 4.14 -15.51
CA ASP A 53 -22.37 5.43 -15.53
C ASP A 53 -22.94 6.34 -14.44
N ASP A 54 -22.09 6.73 -13.49
CA ASP A 54 -22.39 7.66 -12.40
C ASP A 54 -22.72 9.06 -12.97
N SER A 55 -23.98 9.24 -13.35
CA SER A 55 -24.55 10.51 -13.85
C SER A 55 -24.86 11.50 -12.72
N GLY A 56 -24.07 11.48 -11.63
CA GLY A 56 -24.24 12.32 -10.44
C GLY A 56 -23.25 13.48 -10.40
N ASN A 57 -23.73 14.69 -10.74
CA ASN A 57 -23.04 15.98 -10.67
C ASN A 57 -22.00 16.16 -9.52
N GLY A 58 -20.76 16.47 -9.94
CA GLY A 58 -19.85 17.43 -9.30
C GLY A 58 -19.18 17.09 -7.97
N GLU A 59 -17.93 16.59 -8.02
CA GLU A 59 -16.79 17.12 -7.26
C GLU A 59 -15.51 16.78 -8.04
N ILE A 60 -14.89 17.79 -8.66
CA ILE A 60 -13.51 17.69 -9.13
C ILE A 60 -12.66 17.73 -7.86
N GLY A 61 -12.38 16.55 -7.30
CA GLY A 61 -11.40 16.38 -6.23
C GLY A 61 -10.03 16.69 -6.80
N SER A 62 -9.69 17.97 -6.91
CA SER A 62 -8.33 18.41 -7.11
C SER A 62 -7.54 17.92 -5.90
N ALA A 63 -6.85 16.79 -6.05
CA ALA A 63 -5.86 16.32 -5.10
C ALA A 63 -4.62 17.23 -5.21
N GLN A 64 -4.79 18.52 -4.95
CA GLN A 64 -3.68 19.34 -4.48
C GLN A 64 -3.38 18.85 -3.07
N SER A 65 -2.39 17.97 -2.98
CA SER A 65 -1.67 17.68 -1.75
C SER A 65 -1.22 19.01 -1.14
N SER A 66 -2.07 19.56 -0.28
CA SER A 66 -1.78 20.75 0.50
C SER A 66 -0.95 20.31 1.69
N THR A 67 0.22 19.73 1.43
CA THR A 67 1.22 19.53 2.46
C THR A 67 1.89 20.87 2.70
N LYS A 68 1.27 21.65 3.59
CA LYS A 68 1.81 22.89 4.14
C LYS A 68 2.95 22.53 5.09
N GLY A 69 4.11 22.24 4.53
CA GLY A 69 5.36 21.95 5.24
C GLY A 69 6.47 21.75 4.23
N ASN A 70 7.55 22.54 4.33
CA ASN A 70 8.72 22.50 3.46
C ASN A 70 9.54 21.20 3.64
N ILE A 71 8.94 20.04 3.37
CA ILE A 71 9.68 18.78 3.27
C ILE A 71 9.90 18.54 1.78
N SER A 72 11.16 18.49 1.36
CA SER A 72 11.48 18.09 -0.01
C SER A 72 10.92 16.69 -0.24
N LEU A 73 10.29 16.44 -1.40
CA LEU A 73 9.81 15.10 -1.75
C LEU A 73 10.95 14.05 -1.69
N ALA A 74 12.20 14.49 -1.84
CA ALA A 74 13.40 13.67 -1.70
C ALA A 74 13.69 13.19 -0.25
N ASP A 75 13.16 13.88 0.76
CA ASP A 75 13.40 13.57 2.18
C ASP A 75 12.32 12.65 2.77
N ILE A 76 11.24 12.39 2.02
CA ILE A 76 10.17 11.48 2.47
C ILE A 76 10.62 10.05 2.22
N PRO A 77 10.71 9.20 3.25
CA PRO A 77 11.07 7.80 3.07
C PRO A 77 10.02 7.10 2.19
N ARG A 78 10.46 6.52 1.07
CA ARG A 78 9.61 5.75 0.15
C ARG A 78 8.79 4.70 0.89
N TRP A 79 9.40 3.98 1.82
CA TRP A 79 8.78 2.90 2.58
C TRP A 79 8.42 3.34 3.99
N VAL A 80 7.12 3.42 4.29
CA VAL A 80 6.63 3.74 5.63
C VAL A 80 6.24 2.46 6.35
N LYS A 81 6.87 2.22 7.50
CA LYS A 81 6.56 1.08 8.36
C LYS A 81 5.16 1.23 8.97
N PHE A 82 4.36 0.20 8.84
CA PHE A 82 3.02 0.11 9.38
C PHE A 82 3.04 -0.40 10.82
N ASN A 83 2.22 0.21 11.69
CA ASN A 83 2.00 -0.30 13.04
C ASN A 83 0.87 -1.34 13.03
N GLU A 84 1.25 -2.62 13.15
CA GLU A 84 0.33 -3.77 13.08
C GLU A 84 -0.77 -3.78 14.15
N LYS A 85 -0.65 -2.97 15.21
CA LYS A 85 -1.72 -2.82 16.24
C LYS A 85 -2.87 -1.92 15.77
N ARG A 86 -2.72 -1.22 14.65
CA ARG A 86 -3.75 -0.35 14.10
C ARG A 86 -4.68 -1.12 13.17
N THR A 87 -5.93 -0.71 13.13
CA THR A 87 -6.87 -1.19 12.12
C THR A 87 -6.56 -0.59 10.76
N LEU A 88 -6.84 -1.34 9.69
CA LEU A 88 -6.69 -0.88 8.31
C LEU A 88 -7.45 0.44 8.07
N TYR A 89 -8.69 0.54 8.54
CA TYR A 89 -9.50 1.76 8.47
C TYR A 89 -8.78 2.98 9.07
N ASN A 90 -8.18 2.81 10.26
CA ASN A 90 -7.50 3.91 10.93
C ASN A 90 -6.24 4.37 10.21
N VAL A 91 -5.65 3.54 9.35
CA VAL A 91 -4.48 3.93 8.55
C VAL A 91 -4.89 4.54 7.22
N LEU A 92 -5.87 3.94 6.53
CA LEU A 92 -6.35 4.45 5.24
C LEU A 92 -7.06 5.81 5.36
N LYS A 93 -7.60 6.16 6.55
CA LYS A 93 -8.20 7.49 6.77
C LYS A 93 -7.18 8.61 7.00
N GLU A 94 -5.90 8.29 7.18
CA GLU A 94 -4.89 9.32 7.45
C GLU A 94 -4.55 10.12 6.19
N PRO A 95 -4.52 11.47 6.24
CA PRO A 95 -4.20 12.29 5.08
C PRO A 95 -2.81 12.00 4.48
N SER A 96 -1.88 11.48 5.27
CA SER A 96 -0.53 11.11 4.86
C SER A 96 -0.46 9.76 4.14
N CYS A 97 -1.53 8.96 4.22
CA CYS A 97 -1.60 7.62 3.63
C CYS A 97 -2.38 7.70 2.31
N VAL A 98 -1.71 8.08 1.23
CA VAL A 98 -2.27 8.01 -0.11
C VAL A 98 -1.84 6.68 -0.71
N VAL A 99 -2.76 5.71 -0.75
CA VAL A 99 -2.53 4.44 -1.44
C VAL A 99 -3.25 4.51 -2.79
N PRO A 100 -2.55 4.35 -3.93
CA PRO A 100 -3.16 4.41 -5.24
C PRO A 100 -3.96 3.12 -5.47
N GLY A 101 -5.20 3.23 -5.92
CA GLY A 101 -5.99 2.06 -6.26
C GLY A 101 -6.33 1.15 -5.08
N ILE A 102 -6.04 -0.14 -5.23
CA ILE A 102 -6.24 -1.16 -4.20
C ILE A 102 -5.07 -1.06 -3.21
N PRO A 103 -5.32 -1.01 -1.88
CA PRO A 103 -4.24 -0.91 -0.92
C PRO A 103 -3.21 -2.03 -1.03
N VAL A 104 -1.98 -1.69 -1.42
CA VAL A 104 -0.85 -2.63 -1.47
C VAL A 104 0.02 -2.45 -0.24
N PHE A 105 0.27 -3.55 0.45
CA PHE A 105 1.20 -3.61 1.57
C PHE A 105 2.31 -4.61 1.28
N TRP A 106 3.52 -4.24 1.65
CA TRP A 106 4.71 -5.06 1.53
C TRP A 106 5.01 -5.72 2.87
N VAL A 107 5.05 -7.04 2.89
CA VAL A 107 5.52 -7.82 4.04
C VAL A 107 6.98 -8.16 3.79
N VAL A 108 7.87 -7.71 4.68
CA VAL A 108 9.31 -7.94 4.54
C VAL A 108 9.84 -8.51 5.85
N SER A 109 10.58 -9.62 5.77
CA SER A 109 11.24 -10.19 6.95
C SER A 109 12.57 -9.49 7.24
N ARG A 110 12.82 -9.13 8.51
CA ARG A 110 14.12 -8.64 8.97
C ARG A 110 15.24 -9.68 8.86
N ASN A 111 14.89 -10.96 8.81
CA ASN A 111 15.84 -12.06 8.71
C ASN A 111 16.24 -12.35 7.25
N SER A 112 15.52 -11.79 6.27
CA SER A 112 15.84 -11.95 4.85
C SER A 112 17.05 -11.10 4.48
N SER A 113 17.93 -11.64 3.63
CA SER A 113 19.03 -10.89 3.00
C SER A 113 18.53 -9.64 2.24
N PHE A 114 17.33 -9.72 1.67
CA PHE A 114 16.66 -8.63 0.95
C PHE A 114 16.29 -7.43 1.83
N TYR A 115 16.20 -7.59 3.15
CA TYR A 115 15.74 -6.52 4.04
C TYR A 115 16.58 -5.23 3.91
N LYS A 116 17.90 -5.37 3.75
CA LYS A 116 18.82 -4.23 3.57
C LYS A 116 18.54 -3.47 2.27
N ASP A 117 18.30 -4.20 1.19
CA ASP A 117 18.02 -3.64 -0.12
C ASP A 117 16.67 -2.91 -0.12
N PHE A 118 15.64 -3.53 0.48
CA PHE A 118 14.34 -2.90 0.67
C PHE A 118 14.45 -1.59 1.45
N LYS A 119 15.12 -1.61 2.62
CA LYS A 119 15.28 -0.44 3.49
C LYS A 119 16.12 0.68 2.87
N SER A 120 16.97 0.38 1.89
CA SER A 120 17.74 1.39 1.16
C SER A 120 16.85 2.34 0.33
N GLY A 121 15.60 1.96 0.04
CA GLY A 121 14.68 2.75 -0.78
C GLY A 121 14.94 2.67 -2.28
N ASN A 122 15.98 1.95 -2.71
CA ASN A 122 16.37 1.79 -4.11
C ASN A 122 15.61 0.67 -4.84
N TRP A 123 14.95 -0.21 -4.09
CA TRP A 123 14.13 -1.26 -4.66
C TRP A 123 12.75 -0.72 -5.07
N SER A 124 12.27 -1.14 -6.24
CA SER A 124 10.93 -0.85 -6.74
C SER A 124 10.14 -2.13 -7.00
N PRO A 125 8.81 -2.11 -6.87
CA PRO A 125 7.94 -3.23 -7.24
C PRO A 125 8.18 -3.67 -8.69
N PRO A 126 8.03 -4.96 -9.01
CA PRO A 126 7.95 -5.40 -10.40
C PRO A 126 6.78 -4.72 -11.12
N GLU A 127 6.97 -4.31 -12.36
CA GLU A 127 5.87 -3.83 -13.20
C GLU A 127 4.89 -4.99 -13.44
N LEU A 128 3.59 -4.74 -13.21
CA LEU A 128 2.55 -5.69 -13.57
C LEU A 128 2.49 -5.74 -15.10
N ALA A 129 2.83 -6.90 -15.67
CA ALA A 129 2.78 -7.15 -17.12
C ALA A 129 1.35 -7.24 -17.65
#